data_AF-A0A317JZJ1-F1
#
_entry.id   AF-A0A317JZJ1-F1
#
_cell.length_a   1.000
_cell.length_b   1.000
_cell.length_c   1.000
_cell.angle_alpha   90.00
_cell.angle_beta   90.00
_cell.angle_gamma   90.00
#
_symmetry.space_group_name_H-M   'P 1'
#
loop_
_entity.id
_entity.type
_entity.pdbx_description
1 polymer ?
#
loop_
_entity_poly.entity_id
_entity_poly.type
_entity_poly.pdbx_seq_one_letter_code
_entity_poly.pdbx_strand_id
1 'polypeptide(L)'
;MSWHGVAHFAAGALAFTALIAACLIAARRFARRGERTWAAYSGATGVSFAAAWLALIGSAGNPVAMVAFALAVVAGWAWVSITLRRALGDPGR
;
A
#
# COMPACT_ATOMS: atom_id res chain seq x y z
N MET A 1 24.95 10.87 6.03
CA MET A 1 23.54 10.60 6.41
C MET A 1 23.14 11.59 7.49
N SER A 2 22.09 12.39 7.32
CA SER A 2 21.58 13.23 8.42
C SER A 2 20.65 12.41 9.32
N TRP A 3 20.54 12.77 10.60
CA TRP A 3 19.56 12.18 11.52
C TRP A 3 18.14 12.25 10.95
N HIS A 4 17.79 13.40 10.35
CA HIS A 4 16.52 13.60 9.65
C HIS A 4 16.31 12.60 8.50
N GLY A 5 17.34 12.31 7.71
CA GLY A 5 17.25 11.33 6.63
C GLY A 5 17.01 9.90 7.14
N VAL A 6 17.69 9.52 8.23
CA VAL A 6 17.48 8.21 8.87
C VAL A 6 16.09 8.11 9.48
N ALA A 7 15.65 9.13 10.22
CA ALA A 7 14.32 9.18 10.81
C ALA A 7 13.20 9.16 9.75
N HIS A 8 13.36 9.92 8.67
CA HIS A 8 12.43 9.92 7.53
C HIS A 8 12.35 8.54 6.89
N PHE A 9 13.50 7.90 6.64
CA PHE A 9 13.53 6.57 6.06
C PHE A 9 12.87 5.52 6.98
N ALA A 10 13.17 5.55 8.28
CA ALA A 10 12.58 4.63 9.26
C ALA A 10 11.06 4.81 9.36
N ALA A 11 10.58 6.06 9.43
CA ALA A 11 9.15 6.36 9.45
C ALA A 11 8.46 5.89 8.16
N GLY A 12 9.08 6.14 7.00
CA GLY A 12 8.60 5.65 5.72
C GLY A 12 8.53 4.12 5.67
N ALA A 13 9.62 3.43 6.03
CA ALA A 13 9.68 1.98 6.04
C ALA A 13 8.59 1.35 6.93
N LEU A 14 8.35 1.92 8.11
CA LEU A 14 7.28 1.48 9.01
C LEU A 14 5.90 1.71 8.38
N ALA A 15 5.62 2.94 7.93
CA ALA A 15 4.31 3.31 7.38
C ALA A 15 3.96 2.49 6.12
N PHE A 16 4.92 2.32 5.21
CA PHE A 16 4.72 1.57 3.98
C PHE A 16 4.55 0.07 4.23
N THR A 17 5.32 -0.51 5.16
CA THR A 17 5.15 -1.91 5.54
C THR A 17 3.78 -2.14 6.19
N ALA A 18 3.32 -1.23 7.05
CA ALA A 18 1.99 -1.29 7.65
C ALA A 18 0.87 -1.21 6.60
N LEU A 19 1.01 -0.33 5.59
CA LEU A 19 0.06 -0.22 4.49
C LEU A 19 0.00 -1.50 3.64
N ILE A 20 1.16 -2.08 3.29
CA ILE A 20 1.23 -3.36 2.58
C ILE A 20 0.53 -4.45 3.38
N ALA A 21 0.84 -4.55 4.68
CA ALA A 21 0.20 -5.53 5.56
C ALA A 21 -1.32 -5.33 5.63
N ALA A 22 -1.80 -4.09 5.75
CA ALA A 22 -3.23 -3.78 5.76
C ALA A 22 -3.92 -4.23 4.47
N CYS A 23 -3.32 -3.96 3.30
CA CYS A 23 -3.85 -4.39 2.00
C CYS A 23 -3.96 -5.91 1.91
N LEU A 24 -2.93 -6.64 2.33
CA LEU A 24 -2.91 -8.11 2.28
C LEU A 24 -3.84 -8.76 3.31
N ILE A 25 -3.95 -8.20 4.52
CA ILE A 25 -4.90 -8.66 5.54
C ILE A 25 -6.33 -8.43 5.05
N ALA A 26 -6.62 -7.26 4.48
CA ALA A 26 -7.91 -6.97 3.88
C ALA A 26 -8.21 -7.93 2.71
N ALA A 27 -7.25 -8.20 1.84
CA ALA A 27 -7.38 -9.17 0.76
C ALA A 27 -7.80 -10.55 1.29
N ARG A 28 -7.11 -11.04 2.33
CA ARG A 28 -7.46 -12.31 3.01
C ARG A 28 -8.86 -12.27 3.62
N ARG A 29 -9.23 -11.16 4.26
CA ARG A 29 -10.56 -10.98 4.87
C ARG A 29 -11.68 -10.99 3.83
N PHE A 30 -11.49 -10.31 2.69
CA PHE A 30 -12.45 -10.31 1.59
C PHE A 30 -12.55 -11.68 0.91
N ALA A 31 -11.43 -12.39 0.74
CA ALA A 31 -11.42 -13.75 0.20
C ALA A 31 -12.26 -14.71 1.07
N ARG A 32 -12.11 -14.63 2.40
CA ARG A 32 -12.91 -15.43 3.36
C ARG A 32 -14.41 -15.11 3.33
N ARG A 33 -14.78 -13.91 2.86
CA ARG A 33 -16.18 -13.46 2.71
C ARG A 33 -16.77 -13.76 1.33
N GLY A 34 -16.01 -14.39 0.43
CA GLY A 34 -16.42 -14.63 -0.95
C GLY A 34 -16.33 -13.40 -1.87
N GLU A 35 -15.83 -12.27 -1.37
CA GLU A 35 -15.71 -11.01 -2.12
C GLU A 35 -14.45 -11.02 -3.00
N ARG A 36 -14.44 -11.87 -4.04
CA ARG A 36 -13.26 -12.14 -4.89
C ARG A 36 -12.67 -10.89 -5.53
N THR A 37 -13.50 -9.98 -6.02
CA THR A 37 -13.04 -8.72 -6.65
C THR A 37 -12.29 -7.83 -5.66
N TRP A 38 -12.81 -7.68 -4.44
CA TRP A 38 -12.16 -6.89 -3.39
C TRP A 38 -10.90 -7.54 -2.84
N ALA A 39 -10.89 -8.87 -2.77
CA ALA A 39 -9.70 -9.62 -2.43
C ALA A 39 -8.58 -9.39 -3.45
N ALA A 40 -8.89 -9.52 -4.75
CA ALA A 40 -7.94 -9.28 -5.83
C ALA A 40 -7.46 -7.82 -5.87
N TYR A 41 -8.37 -6.85 -5.77
CA TYR A 41 -8.03 -5.42 -5.76
C TYR A 41 -7.10 -5.05 -4.60
N SER A 42 -7.41 -5.52 -3.39
CA SER A 42 -6.58 -5.24 -2.20
C SER A 42 -5.23 -5.97 -2.27
N GLY A 43 -5.22 -7.21 -2.76
CA GLY A 43 -3.99 -7.98 -2.93
C GLY A 43 -3.07 -7.36 -3.97
N ALA A 44 -3.61 -6.99 -5.14
CA ALA A 44 -2.87 -6.34 -6.22
C ALA A 44 -2.26 -5.02 -5.74
N THR A 45 -3.04 -4.17 -5.06
CA THR A 45 -2.55 -2.89 -4.52
C THR A 45 -1.37 -3.12 -3.56
N GLY A 46 -1.49 -4.04 -2.60
CA GLY A 46 -0.43 -4.33 -1.64
C GLY A 46 0.84 -4.89 -2.29
N VAL A 47 0.71 -5.82 -3.25
CA VAL A 47 1.84 -6.42 -3.95
C VAL A 47 2.54 -5.40 -4.87
N SER A 48 1.77 -4.62 -5.64
CA SER A 48 2.33 -3.56 -6.49
C SER A 48 3.07 -2.50 -5.66
N PHE A 49 2.52 -2.13 -4.50
CA PHE A 49 3.20 -1.20 -3.59
C PHE A 49 4.50 -1.78 -3.05
N ALA A 50 4.49 -3.03 -2.59
CA ALA A 50 5.69 -3.70 -2.10
C ALA A 50 6.78 -3.77 -3.19
N ALA A 51 6.41 -4.14 -4.41
CA ALA A 51 7.34 -4.19 -5.54
C ALA A 51 7.94 -2.81 -5.85
N ALA A 52 7.10 -1.76 -5.91
CA ALA A 52 7.56 -0.41 -6.17
C ALA A 52 8.48 0.13 -5.05
N TRP A 53 8.17 -0.18 -3.79
CA TRP A 53 8.99 0.22 -2.64
C TRP A 53 10.37 -0.46 -2.63
N LEU A 54 10.41 -1.77 -2.85
CA LEU A 54 11.66 -2.53 -2.95
C LEU A 54 12.50 -2.07 -4.15
N ALA A 55 11.86 -1.82 -5.29
CA ALA A 55 12.53 -1.28 -6.47
C ALA A 55 13.15 0.10 -6.17
N LEU A 56 12.43 0.99 -5.50
CA LEU A 56 12.94 2.30 -5.12
C LEU A 56 14.19 2.20 -4.23
N ILE A 57 14.13 1.39 -3.16
CA ILE A 57 15.26 1.18 -2.25
C ILE A 57 16.49 0.64 -3.00
N GLY A 58 16.30 -0.32 -3.91
CA GLY A 58 17.39 -0.92 -4.68
C GLY A 58 17.94 -0.07 -5.83
N SER A 59 17.26 1.03 -6.18
CA SER A 59 17.53 1.77 -7.43
C SER A 59 18.51 2.94 -7.30
N ALA A 60 19.00 3.24 -6.10
CA ALA A 60 19.89 4.38 -5.82
C ALA A 60 19.38 5.73 -6.39
N GLY A 61 18.06 5.94 -6.45
CA GLY A 61 17.46 7.20 -6.94
C GLY A 61 17.11 7.21 -8.43
N ASN A 62 16.96 6.05 -9.07
CA ASN A 62 16.50 5.97 -10.45
C ASN A 62 15.14 6.70 -10.65
N PRO A 63 15.02 7.64 -11.61
CA PRO A 63 13.77 8.39 -11.84
C PRO A 63 12.56 7.51 -12.14
N VAL A 64 12.74 6.40 -12.87
CA VAL A 64 11.67 5.45 -13.20
C VAL A 64 11.14 4.78 -11.93
N ALA A 65 12.03 4.37 -11.04
CA ALA A 65 11.64 3.78 -9.75
C ALA A 65 10.93 4.80 -8.85
N MET A 66 11.36 6.08 -8.87
CA MET A 66 10.66 7.16 -8.15
C MET A 66 9.24 7.38 -8.67
N VAL A 67 9.05 7.44 -10.00
CA VAL A 67 7.71 7.60 -10.61
C VAL A 67 6.84 6.39 -10.31
N ALA A 68 7.37 5.16 -10.46
CA ALA A 68 6.63 3.95 -10.12
C ALA A 68 6.20 3.93 -8.65
N PHE A 69 7.08 4.36 -7.74
CA PHE A 69 6.74 4.50 -6.32
C PHE A 69 5.69 5.57 -6.07
N ALA A 70 5.77 6.73 -6.72
CA ALA A 70 4.76 7.78 -6.60
C ALA A 70 3.37 7.29 -7.06
N LEU A 71 3.30 6.54 -8.17
CA LEU A 71 2.06 5.91 -8.63
C LEU A 71 1.53 4.88 -7.64
N ALA A 72 2.41 4.08 -7.03
CA ALA A 72 2.03 3.15 -5.98
C ALA A 72 1.48 3.86 -4.73
N VAL A 73 2.06 5.00 -4.34
CA VAL A 73 1.56 5.84 -3.24
C VAL A 73 0.15 6.36 -3.55
N VAL A 74 -0.09 6.86 -4.77
CA VAL A 74 -1.42 7.28 -5.21
C VAL A 74 -2.41 6.11 -5.16
N ALA A 75 -2.03 4.93 -5.66
CA ALA A 75 -2.87 3.74 -5.62
C ALA A 75 -3.18 3.30 -4.18
N GLY A 76 -2.20 3.36 -3.28
CA GLY A 76 -2.38 3.07 -1.85
C GLY A 76 -3.37 4.02 -1.18
N TRP A 77 -3.26 5.32 -1.43
CA TRP A 77 -4.22 6.32 -0.92
C TRP A 77 -5.61 6.16 -1.52
N ALA A 78 -5.70 5.82 -2.80
CA ALA A 78 -6.97 5.50 -3.45
C ALA A 78 -7.63 4.28 -2.79
N TRP A 79 -6.85 3.22 -2.53
CA TRP A 79 -7.33 2.03 -1.82
C TRP A 79 -7.85 2.38 -0.43
N VAL A 80 -7.09 3.11 0.40
CA VAL A 80 -7.54 3.56 1.73
C VAL A 80 -8.86 4.33 1.64
N SER A 81 -8.95 5.29 0.72
CA SER A 81 -10.14 6.13 0.54
C SER A 81 -11.35 5.31 0.12
N ILE A 82 -11.17 4.36 -0.80
CA ILE A 82 -12.23 3.49 -1.30
C ILE A 82 -12.69 2.51 -0.21
N THR A 83 -11.75 1.90 0.52
CA THR A 83 -12.06 0.98 1.63
C THR A 83 -12.79 1.70 2.75
N LEU A 84 -12.40 2.94 3.09
CA LEU A 84 -13.10 3.74 4.08
C LEU A 84 -14.52 4.10 3.60
N ARG A 85 -14.68 4.56 2.36
CA ARG A 85 -16.00 4.81 1.77
C ARG A 85 -16.90 3.58 1.83
N ARG A 86 -16.36 2.40 1.52
CA ARG A 86 -17.09 1.12 1.63
C ARG A 86 -17.49 0.81 3.07
N ALA A 87 -16.60 1.02 4.03
CA ALA A 87 -16.90 0.78 5.44
C ALA A 87 -17.99 1.73 5.98
N LEU A 88 -18.03 2.97 5.52
CA LEU A 88 -19.06 3.95 5.88
C LEU A 88 -20.40 3.69 5.17
N GLY A 89 -20.36 3.20 3.93
CA GLY A 89 -21.54 2.88 3.12
C GLY A 89 -22.22 1.55 3.48
N ASP A 90 -21.65 0.79 4.41
CA ASP A 90 -22.16 -0.51 4.87
C ASP A 90 -22.62 -0.40 6.36
N PRO A 91 -23.70 0.36 6.66
CA PRO A 91 -24.12 0.67 8.03
C PRO A 91 -24.67 -0.54 8.84
N GLY A 92 -24.60 -1.75 8.30
CA GLY A 92 -25.25 -2.96 8.81
C GLY A 92 -24.29 -4.03 9.36
N ARG A 93 -23.14 -3.66 9.93
CA ARG A 93 -22.30 -4.58 10.71
C ARG A 93 -22.21 -4.16 12.17
#